data_AF-A0A432VSA5-F1
#
_entry.id   AF-A0A432VSA5-F1
#
_cell.length_a   1.000
_cell.length_b   1.000
_cell.length_c   1.000
_cell.angle_alpha   90.00
_cell.angle_beta   90.00
_cell.angle_gamma   90.00
#
_symmetry.space_group_name_H-M   'P 1'
#
loop_
_entity.id
_entity.type
_entity.pdbx_description
1 polymer ?
#
loop_
_entity_poly.entity_id
_entity_poly.type
_entity_poly.pdbx_seq_one_letter_code
_entity_poly.pdbx_strand_id
1 'polypeptide(L)'
;MADISVNNQLLGQRLAMDVTQLESIKTVNRHDPNAGLGQAAEEFEALFLHMMLKTMREASGPSELFDSHERDTLMSMHDEQLARHMATKGIGLAEQLVQQLKQPQK
;
A
#
# COMPACT_ATOMS: atom_id res chain seq x y z
N MET A 1 -34.95 4.45 -2.41
CA MET A 1 -34.28 5.14 -1.28
C MET A 1 -33.61 4.08 -0.42
N ALA A 2 -32.38 3.71 -0.78
CA ALA A 2 -31.40 2.98 0.03
C ALA A 2 -30.05 3.16 -0.71
N ASP A 3 -28.93 3.14 0.02
CA ASP A 3 -27.55 3.10 -0.53
C ASP A 3 -26.78 4.40 -0.85
N ILE A 4 -26.87 5.43 0.00
CA ILE A 4 -25.83 6.47 0.10
C ILE A 4 -25.10 6.45 1.46
N SER A 5 -25.67 5.79 2.48
CA SER A 5 -25.12 5.81 3.84
C SER A 5 -23.90 4.88 4.05
N VAL A 6 -23.79 3.78 3.31
CA VAL A 6 -22.72 2.78 3.50
C VAL A 6 -21.36 3.32 3.04
N ASN A 7 -21.33 4.13 1.98
CA ASN A 7 -20.09 4.67 1.41
C ASN A 7 -19.38 5.65 2.37
N ASN A 8 -20.15 6.43 3.14
CA ASN A 8 -19.59 7.41 4.08
C ASN A 8 -18.94 6.76 5.32
N GLN A 9 -19.44 5.60 5.75
CA GLN A 9 -18.85 4.85 6.86
C GLN A 9 -17.53 4.17 6.50
N LEU A 10 -17.38 3.68 5.26
CA LEU A 10 -16.14 3.09 4.76
C LEU A 10 -15.05 4.16 4.56
N LEU A 11 -15.42 5.35 4.07
CA LEU A 11 -14.50 6.49 3.99
C LEU A 11 -14.05 6.94 5.39
N GLY A 12 -14.97 7.06 6.35
CA GLY A 12 -14.63 7.44 7.72
C GLY A 12 -13.69 6.47 8.41
N GLN A 13 -13.87 5.15 8.20
CA GLN A 13 -12.97 4.13 8.74
C GLN A 13 -11.57 4.20 8.13
N ARG A 14 -11.45 4.41 6.81
CA ARG A 14 -10.15 4.62 6.14
C ARG A 14 -9.42 5.84 6.68
N LEU A 15 -10.10 6.97 6.78
CA LEU A 15 -9.52 8.22 7.31
C LEU A 15 -9.03 8.06 8.74
N ALA A 16 -9.78 7.34 9.59
CA ALA A 16 -9.34 7.07 10.97
C ALA A 16 -8.10 6.17 11.03
N MET A 17 -8.03 5.14 10.18
CA MET A 17 -6.87 4.25 10.09
C MET A 17 -5.62 4.99 9.60
N ASP A 18 -5.74 5.82 8.54
CA ASP A 18 -4.62 6.61 8.01
C ASP A 18 -4.03 7.57 9.05
N VAL A 19 -4.89 8.23 9.85
CA VAL A 19 -4.45 9.15 10.91
C VAL A 19 -3.67 8.39 12.00
N THR A 20 -4.14 7.20 12.40
CA THR A 20 -3.42 6.39 13.40
C THR A 20 -2.08 5.87 12.88
N GLN A 21 -2.00 5.51 11.59
CA GLN A 21 -0.76 5.07 10.96
C GLN A 21 0.27 6.22 10.90
N LEU A 22 -0.16 7.42 10.53
CA LEU A 22 0.72 8.59 10.43
C LEU A 22 1.33 9.00 11.78
N GLU A 23 0.55 8.96 12.86
CA GLU A 23 1.04 9.23 14.22
C GLU A 23 2.06 8.18 14.69
N SER A 24 1.89 6.91 14.29
CA SER A 24 2.85 5.84 14.58
C SER A 24 4.19 6.05 13.87
N ILE A 25 4.18 6.46 12.60
CA ILE A 25 5.39 6.78 11.84
C ILE A 25 6.12 7.97 12.48
N LYS A 26 5.38 9.02 12.84
CA LYS A 26 5.95 10.24 13.44
C LYS A 26 6.62 9.99 14.79
N THR A 27 6.07 9.09 15.60
CA THR A 27 6.63 8.74 16.91
C THR A 27 7.88 7.85 16.80
N VAL A 28 7.88 6.89 15.87
CA VAL A 28 9.04 6.05 15.55
C VAL A 28 10.20 6.87 15.00
N ASN A 29 9.92 7.77 14.05
CA ASN A 29 10.95 8.57 13.40
C ASN A 29 11.61 9.61 14.34
N ARG A 30 10.93 10.01 15.44
CA ARG A 30 11.53 10.85 16.51
C ARG A 30 12.54 10.10 17.37
N HIS A 31 12.42 8.78 17.49
CA HIS A 31 13.30 7.97 18.34
C HIS A 31 14.45 7.35 17.56
N ASP A 32 14.23 6.95 16.31
CA ASP A 32 15.27 6.39 15.45
C ASP A 32 15.10 6.83 13.99
N PRO A 33 15.91 7.78 13.50
CA PRO A 33 15.90 8.22 12.10
C PRO A 33 16.21 7.10 11.10
N ASN A 34 16.95 6.05 11.51
CA ASN A 34 17.23 4.91 10.66
C ASN A 34 16.03 3.95 10.56
N ALA A 35 15.20 3.88 11.61
CA ALA A 35 13.94 3.14 11.59
C ALA A 35 12.93 3.77 10.63
N GLY A 36 12.92 5.10 10.51
CA GLY A 36 12.09 5.81 9.52
C GLY A 36 12.49 5.49 8.07
N LEU A 37 13.78 5.28 7.80
CA LEU A 37 14.26 4.88 6.47
C LEU A 37 13.80 3.44 6.12
N GLY A 38 13.77 2.55 7.11
CA GLY A 38 13.21 1.20 6.96
C GLY A 38 11.72 1.21 6.65
N GLN A 39 10.93 1.95 7.44
CA GLN A 39 9.49 2.10 7.21
C GLN A 39 9.18 2.71 5.84
N ALA A 40 9.90 3.76 5.42
CA ALA A 40 9.72 4.36 4.11
C ALA A 40 10.02 3.39 2.96
N ALA A 41 10.98 2.48 3.14
CA ALA A 41 11.32 1.48 2.14
C ALA A 41 10.30 0.32 2.09
N GLU A 42 9.74 -0.09 3.22
CA GLU A 42 8.63 -1.05 3.28
C GLU A 42 7.38 -0.50 2.58
N GLU A 43 7.02 0.76 2.83
CA GLU A 43 5.91 1.44 2.16
C GLU A 43 6.16 1.56 0.64
N PHE A 44 7.40 1.83 0.23
CA PHE A 44 7.79 1.84 -1.18
C PHE A 44 7.65 0.45 -1.82
N GLU A 45 8.11 -0.62 -1.15
CA GLU A 45 7.97 -2.00 -1.63
C GLU A 45 6.49 -2.38 -1.79
N ALA A 46 5.62 -1.98 -0.85
CA ALA A 46 4.18 -2.17 -0.94
C ALA A 46 3.57 -1.46 -2.16
N LEU A 47 3.95 -0.20 -2.42
CA LEU A 47 3.51 0.54 -3.60
C LEU A 47 3.98 -0.11 -4.91
N PHE A 48 5.23 -0.60 -4.94
CA PHE A 48 5.78 -1.29 -6.10
C PHE A 48 5.03 -2.60 -6.38
N LEU A 49 4.77 -3.42 -5.35
CA LEU A 49 4.00 -4.64 -5.47
C LEU A 49 2.57 -4.39 -5.92
N HIS A 50 1.93 -3.34 -5.40
CA HIS A 50 0.61 -2.92 -5.84
C HIS A 50 0.61 -2.55 -7.33
N MET A 51 1.60 -1.77 -7.78
CA MET A 51 1.74 -1.42 -9.19
C MET A 51 1.94 -2.66 -10.07
N MET A 52 2.78 -3.61 -9.64
CA MET A 52 3.02 -4.86 -10.36
C MET A 52 1.73 -5.69 -10.48
N LEU A 53 0.99 -5.87 -9.39
CA LEU A 53 -0.28 -6.60 -9.38
C LEU A 53 -1.34 -5.92 -10.26
N LYS A 54 -1.33 -4.58 -10.30
CA LYS A 54 -2.20 -3.80 -11.17
C LYS A 54 -1.83 -3.99 -12.65
N THR A 55 -0.55 -3.85 -13.01
CA THR A 55 -0.08 -4.06 -14.38
C THR A 55 -0.33 -5.49 -14.87
N MET A 56 -0.14 -6.51 -14.03
CA MET A 56 -0.45 -7.90 -14.40
C MET A 56 -1.93 -8.12 -14.71
N ARG A 57 -2.82 -7.44 -13.97
CA ARG A 57 -4.27 -7.49 -14.20
C ARG A 57 -4.68 -6.77 -15.47
N GLU A 58 -4.13 -5.58 -15.70
CA GLU A 58 -4.33 -4.81 -16.94
C GLU A 58 -3.84 -5.62 -18.16
N ALA A 59 -2.72 -6.33 -18.03
CA ALA A 59 -2.16 -7.19 -19.08
C ALA A 59 -2.97 -8.48 -19.32
N SER A 60 -3.75 -8.95 -18.34
CA SER A 60 -4.64 -10.11 -18.50
C SER A 60 -5.86 -9.84 -19.41
N GLY A 61 -6.03 -8.60 -19.86
CA GLY A 61 -7.09 -8.16 -20.75
C GLY A 61 -8.42 -7.91 -20.02
N PRO A 62 -9.23 -6.94 -20.48
CA PRO A 62 -10.57 -6.75 -19.94
C PRO A 62 -11.39 -8.01 -20.22
N SER A 63 -11.89 -8.64 -19.17
CA SER A 63 -12.87 -9.71 -19.37
C SER A 63 -14.21 -9.05 -19.66
N GLU A 64 -14.66 -9.07 -20.93
CA GLU A 64 -15.88 -8.39 -21.43
C GLU A 64 -17.19 -8.73 -20.67
N LEU A 65 -17.15 -9.65 -19.71
CA LEU A 65 -18.28 -10.11 -18.89
C LEU A 65 -18.17 -9.76 -17.39
N PHE A 66 -17.06 -9.17 -16.92
CA PHE A 66 -16.78 -9.00 -15.48
C PHE A 66 -16.41 -7.56 -15.05
N ASP A 67 -16.54 -6.59 -15.94
CA ASP A 67 -16.05 -5.21 -15.78
C ASP A 67 -17.06 -4.29 -15.04
N SER A 68 -17.37 -4.63 -13.79
CA SER A 68 -18.17 -3.77 -12.90
C SER A 68 -17.25 -2.93 -12.01
N HIS A 69 -17.49 -1.62 -11.93
CA HIS A 69 -16.70 -0.65 -11.16
C HIS A 69 -16.56 -1.03 -9.66
N GLU A 70 -17.58 -1.72 -9.12
CA GLU A 70 -17.60 -2.23 -7.75
C GLU A 70 -16.58 -3.36 -7.54
N ARG A 71 -16.39 -4.22 -8.56
CA ARG A 71 -15.38 -5.29 -8.51
C ARG A 71 -13.98 -4.73 -8.64
N ASP A 72 -13.75 -3.74 -9.49
CA ASP A 72 -12.45 -3.07 -9.59
C ASP A 72 -12.04 -2.44 -8.27
N THR A 73 -13.00 -1.80 -7.59
CA THR A 73 -12.77 -1.20 -6.28
C THR A 73 -12.42 -2.28 -5.25
N LEU A 74 -13.19 -3.38 -5.20
CA LEU A 74 -12.94 -4.49 -4.28
C LEU A 74 -11.60 -5.18 -4.55
N MET A 75 -11.27 -5.39 -5.82
CA MET A 75 -9.99 -5.98 -6.25
C MET A 75 -8.82 -5.07 -5.90
N SER A 76 -8.94 -3.75 -6.15
CA SER A 76 -7.92 -2.78 -5.77
C SER A 76 -7.64 -2.81 -4.26
N MET A 77 -8.69 -2.91 -3.43
CA MET A 77 -8.56 -3.06 -1.98
C MET A 77 -7.87 -4.36 -1.58
N HIS A 78 -8.23 -5.45 -2.26
CA HIS A 78 -7.61 -6.75 -2.04
C HIS A 78 -6.12 -6.73 -2.39
N ASP A 79 -5.75 -6.14 -3.53
CA ASP A 79 -4.36 -6.01 -3.95
C ASP A 79 -3.55 -5.13 -3.00
N GLU A 80 -4.14 -4.06 -2.48
CA GLU A 80 -3.53 -3.17 -1.50
C GLU A 80 -3.19 -3.91 -0.19
N GLN A 81 -4.11 -4.74 0.31
CA GLN A 81 -3.87 -5.58 1.48
C GLN A 81 -2.86 -6.69 1.20
N LEU A 82 -2.94 -7.31 0.03
CA LEU A 82 -2.00 -8.35 -0.39
C LEU A 82 -0.58 -7.79 -0.51
N ALA A 83 -0.43 -6.62 -1.13
CA ALA A 83 0.85 -5.92 -1.25
C ALA A 83 1.43 -5.58 0.13
N ARG A 84 0.63 -5.05 1.05
CA ARG A 84 1.05 -4.83 2.45
C ARG A 84 1.49 -6.12 3.14
N HIS A 85 0.74 -7.21 2.98
CA HIS A 85 1.07 -8.50 3.58
C HIS A 85 2.37 -9.10 3.02
N MET A 86 2.63 -8.88 1.72
CA MET A 86 3.87 -9.31 1.08
C MET A 86 5.06 -8.44 1.51
N ALA A 87 4.87 -7.13 1.65
CA ALA A 87 5.88 -6.21 2.15
C ALA A 87 6.25 -6.50 3.62
N THR A 88 5.28 -6.83 4.48
CA THR A 88 5.56 -7.26 5.88
C THR A 88 6.31 -8.58 5.97
N LYS A 89 6.17 -9.48 4.99
CA LYS A 89 6.97 -10.70 4.92
C LYS A 89 8.37 -10.46 4.36
N GLY A 90 8.59 -9.31 3.71
CA GLY A 90 9.86 -8.90 3.14
C GLY A 90 10.32 -9.80 2.01
N ILE A 91 10.12 -9.39 0.76
CA ILE A 91 10.83 -10.01 -0.38
C ILE A 91 12.27 -9.49 -0.50
N GLY A 92 12.66 -8.53 0.36
CA GLY A 92 14.03 -8.02 0.51
C GLY A 92 14.36 -6.82 -0.39
N LEU A 93 13.38 -6.28 -1.13
CA LEU A 93 13.59 -5.09 -1.97
C LEU A 93 13.71 -3.83 -1.12
N ALA A 94 12.91 -3.72 -0.05
CA ALA A 94 13.00 -2.62 0.90
C ALA A 94 14.40 -2.50 1.51
N GLU A 95 14.99 -3.62 1.94
CA GLU A 95 16.32 -3.68 2.54
C GLU A 95 17.43 -3.35 1.54
N GLN A 96 17.32 -3.85 0.30
CA GLN A 96 18.21 -3.49 -0.81
C GLN A 96 18.15 -1.98 -1.11
N LEU A 97 16.96 -1.39 -1.09
CA LEU A 97 16.76 0.03 -1.36
C LEU A 97 17.31 0.91 -0.22
N VAL A 98 17.11 0.50 1.03
CA VAL A 98 17.76 1.12 2.20
C VAL A 98 19.28 1.03 2.10
N GLN A 99 19.83 -0.11 1.69
CA GLN A 99 21.27 -0.27 1.49
C GLN A 99 21.81 0.63 0.37
N GLN A 100 21.06 0.84 -0.71
CA GLN A 100 21.45 1.75 -1.78
C GLN A 100 21.35 3.22 -1.38
N LEU A 101 20.32 3.62 -0.61
CA LEU A 101 20.19 4.99 -0.11
C LEU A 101 21.20 5.33 0.99
N LYS A 102 21.63 4.33 1.78
CA LYS A 102 22.69 4.48 2.79
C LYS A 102 24.10 4.52 2.19
N GLN A 103 24.28 4.04 0.96
CA GLN A 103 25.53 4.24 0.25
C GLN A 103 25.60 5.71 -0.18
N PRO A 104 26.59 6.49 0.29
CA PRO A 104 26.75 7.86 -0.17
C PRO A 104 26.96 7.81 -1.69
N GLN A 105 26.09 8.50 -2.43
CA GLN A 105 26.27 8.66 -3.87
C GLN A 105 27.66 9.22 -4.10
N LYS A 106 28.49 8.44 -4.81
CA LYS A 106 29.84 8.82 -5.19
C LYS A 106 29.81 9.83 -6.33
#